data_AF-A0A4Y8KGS7-F1
#
_entry.id   AF-A0A4Y8KGS7-F1
#
_cell.length_a   1.000
_cell.length_b   1.000
_cell.length_c   1.000
_cell.angle_alpha   90.00
_cell.angle_beta   90.00
_cell.angle_gamma   90.00
#
_symmetry.space_group_name_H-M   'P 1'
#
loop_
_entity.id
_entity.type
_entity.pdbx_description
1 polymer ?
#
loop_
_entity_poly.entity_id
_entity_poly.type
_entity_poly.pdbx_seq_one_letter_code
_entity_poly.pdbx_strand_id
1 'polypeptide(L)'
;MPEGRDISPQALVTLSAVAWISFRLAILAVLVGVLYFGCAGVMARSTRARIATAAAVTGPVTIALAVTFNPHWTVMLAGILLSAFGFLVGLVLVTGPSPISLERRVASRSKRIPVALLGVAAVGVVIVIGAVDLLVWNPQAKVPALSFDAIYARMVEVDQFSPSSAIVGVTLWAAFWGGSAVTVFILAARRSQMWMTPRRVSMLLLSIIGSAVFFRFFAGFSIGMSIADTFGTNGASSSIASAVLPYVGQLALATAAILSGWAPKIRNADIPEAGDVAVA
;
A
#
# COMPACT_ATOMS: atom_id res chain seq x y z
N MET A 1 -0.76 30.63 -33.83
CA MET A 1 -1.05 29.20 -33.65
C MET A 1 0.27 28.47 -33.76
N PRO A 2 0.76 27.79 -32.71
CA PRO A 2 1.99 27.01 -32.82
C PRO A 2 1.72 25.81 -33.72
N GLU A 3 2.55 25.61 -34.73
CA GLU A 3 2.53 24.46 -35.63
C GLU A 3 2.54 23.16 -34.81
N GLY A 4 1.58 22.28 -35.09
CA GLY A 4 1.49 20.98 -34.46
C GLY A 4 2.76 20.20 -34.75
N ARG A 5 3.60 19.98 -33.73
CA ARG A 5 4.70 19.02 -33.82
C ARG A 5 4.09 17.66 -34.12
N ASP A 6 4.39 17.13 -35.29
CA ASP A 6 4.10 15.74 -35.65
C ASP A 6 4.70 14.82 -34.59
N ILE A 7 3.85 14.27 -33.74
CA ILE A 7 4.24 13.28 -32.75
C ILE A 7 4.77 12.09 -33.55
N SER A 8 6.05 11.78 -33.41
CA SER A 8 6.64 10.69 -34.18
C SER A 8 5.85 9.40 -33.92
N PRO A 9 5.57 8.58 -34.94
CA PRO A 9 4.85 7.32 -34.76
C PRO A 9 5.47 6.42 -33.67
N GLN A 10 6.80 6.51 -33.50
CA GLN A 10 7.53 5.83 -32.44
C GLN A 10 7.16 6.31 -31.03
N ALA A 11 6.91 7.60 -30.82
CA ALA A 11 6.48 8.14 -29.53
C ALA A 11 5.08 7.64 -29.13
N LEU A 12 4.15 7.54 -30.09
CA LEU A 12 2.81 6.96 -29.86
C LEU A 12 2.89 5.47 -29.51
N VAL A 13 3.76 4.71 -30.19
CA VAL A 13 4.02 3.30 -29.88
C VAL A 13 4.65 3.15 -28.49
N THR A 14 5.56 4.03 -28.11
CA THR A 14 6.21 3.99 -26.79
C THR A 14 5.23 4.35 -25.68
N LEU A 15 4.41 5.39 -25.84
CA LEU A 15 3.39 5.79 -24.88
C LEU A 15 2.31 4.71 -24.70
N SER A 16 1.85 4.12 -25.80
CA SER A 16 0.87 3.03 -25.74
C SER A 16 1.46 1.77 -25.09
N ALA A 17 2.73 1.43 -25.36
CA ALA A 17 3.42 0.33 -24.70
C ALA A 17 3.58 0.59 -23.19
N VAL A 18 3.98 1.80 -22.79
CA VAL A 18 4.08 2.20 -21.39
C VAL A 18 2.71 2.09 -20.72
N ALA A 19 1.65 2.65 -21.32
CA ALA A 19 0.28 2.56 -20.78
C ALA A 19 -0.17 1.09 -20.63
N TRP A 20 0.11 0.24 -21.61
CA TRP A 20 -0.22 -1.19 -21.56
C TRP A 20 0.52 -1.94 -20.45
N ILE A 21 1.82 -1.70 -20.31
CA ILE A 21 2.64 -2.30 -19.25
C ILE A 21 2.13 -1.83 -17.89
N SER A 22 1.82 -0.54 -17.76
CA SER A 22 1.27 0.08 -16.55
C SER A 22 -0.05 -0.58 -16.14
N PHE A 23 -0.95 -0.79 -17.10
CA PHE A 23 -2.23 -1.45 -16.88
C PHE A 23 -2.05 -2.91 -16.44
N ARG A 24 -1.15 -3.68 -17.08
CA ARG A 24 -0.84 -5.06 -16.66
C ARG A 24 -0.24 -5.12 -15.26
N LEU A 25 0.67 -4.20 -14.94
CA LEU A 25 1.27 -4.10 -13.60
C LEU A 25 0.22 -3.73 -12.55
N ALA A 26 -0.72 -2.85 -12.88
CA ALA A 26 -1.84 -2.51 -12.00
C ALA A 26 -2.75 -3.73 -11.74
N ILE A 27 -3.13 -4.47 -12.79
CA ILE A 27 -3.90 -5.72 -12.64
C ILE A 27 -3.14 -6.73 -11.78
N LEU A 28 -1.84 -6.93 -12.05
CA LEU A 28 -1.01 -7.84 -11.26
C LEU A 28 -0.93 -7.41 -9.80
N ALA A 29 -0.79 -6.11 -9.52
CA ALA A 29 -0.78 -5.56 -8.16
C ALA A 29 -2.11 -5.80 -7.45
N VAL A 30 -3.25 -5.61 -8.14
CA VAL A 30 -4.58 -5.92 -7.61
C VAL A 30 -4.70 -7.41 -7.31
N LEU A 31 -4.29 -8.29 -8.22
CA LEU A 31 -4.34 -9.74 -8.03
C LEU A 31 -3.47 -10.19 -6.84
N VAL A 32 -2.22 -9.70 -6.76
CA VAL A 32 -1.31 -9.99 -5.64
C VAL A 32 -1.88 -9.45 -4.33
N GLY A 33 -2.43 -8.24 -4.34
CA GLY A 33 -3.10 -7.63 -3.18
C GLY A 33 -4.28 -8.48 -2.71
N VAL A 34 -5.20 -8.83 -3.61
CA VAL A 34 -6.37 -9.69 -3.30
C VAL A 34 -5.92 -11.04 -2.77
N LEU A 35 -4.91 -11.67 -3.37
CA LEU A 35 -4.39 -12.95 -2.91
C LEU A 35 -3.80 -12.83 -1.49
N TYR A 36 -3.01 -11.78 -1.26
CA TYR A 36 -2.34 -11.54 0.01
C TYR A 36 -3.33 -11.17 1.14
N PHE A 37 -4.30 -10.28 0.87
CA PHE A 37 -5.36 -9.91 1.80
C PHE A 37 -6.35 -11.06 2.03
N GLY A 38 -6.66 -11.85 0.99
CA GLY A 38 -7.47 -13.05 1.09
C GLY A 38 -6.82 -14.12 1.97
N CYS A 39 -5.52 -14.38 1.79
CA CYS A 39 -4.75 -15.25 2.69
C CYS A 39 -4.76 -14.73 4.13
N ALA A 40 -4.58 -13.42 4.34
CA ALA A 40 -4.65 -12.81 5.68
C ALA A 40 -6.03 -12.99 6.32
N GLY A 41 -7.12 -12.82 5.55
CA GLY A 41 -8.50 -13.00 6.00
C GLY A 41 -8.86 -14.46 6.30
N VAL A 42 -8.40 -15.42 5.50
CA VAL A 42 -8.61 -16.87 5.76
C VAL A 42 -7.85 -17.32 7.01
N MET A 43 -6.65 -16.76 7.24
CA MET A 43 -5.89 -16.99 8.46
C MET A 43 -6.52 -16.34 9.70
N ALA A 44 -7.57 -15.53 9.50
CA ALA A 44 -8.32 -14.96 10.60
C ALA A 44 -9.28 -16.01 11.23
N ARG A 45 -9.01 -16.47 12.47
CA ARG A 45 -9.89 -17.17 13.43
C ARG A 45 -11.11 -16.43 14.03
N SER A 46 -11.13 -15.11 14.30
CA SER A 46 -12.30 -14.43 14.89
C SER A 46 -13.24 -13.79 13.86
N THR A 47 -14.55 -13.98 14.04
CA THR A 47 -15.59 -13.41 13.16
C THR A 47 -15.48 -11.88 13.06
N ARG A 48 -15.07 -11.20 14.14
CA ARG A 48 -14.90 -9.73 14.16
C ARG A 48 -13.76 -9.25 13.26
N ALA A 49 -12.62 -9.94 13.24
CA ALA A 49 -11.55 -9.55 12.32
C ALA A 49 -11.84 -9.95 10.87
N ARG A 50 -12.60 -11.03 10.64
CA ARG A 50 -13.10 -11.37 9.30
C ARG A 50 -14.01 -10.26 8.77
N ILE A 51 -14.93 -9.76 9.59
CA ILE A 51 -15.83 -8.64 9.24
C ILE A 51 -15.02 -7.36 9.03
N ALA A 52 -14.04 -7.06 9.89
CA ALA A 52 -13.19 -5.86 9.74
C ALA A 52 -12.35 -5.91 8.46
N THR A 53 -11.75 -7.08 8.16
CA THR A 53 -10.97 -7.30 6.93
C THR A 53 -11.88 -7.22 5.69
N ALA A 54 -13.05 -7.86 5.74
CA ALA A 54 -14.03 -7.81 4.66
C ALA A 54 -14.51 -6.38 4.41
N ALA A 55 -14.83 -5.61 5.45
CA ALA A 55 -15.20 -4.20 5.33
C ALA A 55 -14.04 -3.36 4.75
N ALA A 56 -12.81 -3.57 5.26
CA ALA A 56 -11.63 -2.86 4.76
C ALA A 56 -11.37 -3.15 3.28
N VAL A 57 -11.63 -4.37 2.79
CA VAL A 57 -11.46 -4.79 1.37
C VAL A 57 -12.62 -4.37 0.48
N THR A 58 -13.85 -4.53 0.94
CA THR A 58 -15.05 -4.21 0.15
C THR A 58 -15.18 -2.71 -0.07
N GLY A 59 -14.72 -1.85 0.85
CA GLY A 59 -14.76 -0.40 0.72
C GLY A 59 -14.02 0.11 -0.53
N PRO A 60 -12.71 -0.15 -0.67
CA PRO A 60 -11.92 0.19 -1.85
C PRO A 60 -12.43 -0.42 -3.15
N VAL A 61 -12.88 -1.67 -3.12
CA VAL A 61 -13.47 -2.32 -4.31
C VAL A 61 -14.73 -1.60 -4.76
N THR A 62 -15.59 -1.21 -3.82
CA THR A 62 -16.80 -0.42 -4.10
C THR A 62 -16.46 0.93 -4.72
N ILE A 63 -15.44 1.62 -4.20
CA ILE A 63 -14.98 2.90 -4.75
C ILE A 63 -14.44 2.73 -6.16
N ALA A 64 -13.57 1.74 -6.38
CA ALA A 64 -12.99 1.48 -7.69
C ALA A 64 -14.05 1.15 -8.74
N LEU A 65 -15.04 0.32 -8.39
CA LEU A 65 -16.18 0.01 -9.27
C LEU A 65 -17.05 1.25 -9.53
N ALA A 66 -17.31 2.08 -8.53
CA ALA A 66 -18.07 3.32 -8.69
C ALA A 66 -17.39 4.29 -9.67
N VAL A 67 -16.08 4.50 -9.52
CA VAL A 67 -15.29 5.34 -10.42
C VAL A 67 -15.30 4.80 -11.86
N THR A 68 -15.31 3.48 -12.02
CA THR A 68 -15.20 2.84 -13.34
C THR A 68 -16.51 2.83 -14.13
N PHE A 69 -17.64 2.54 -13.48
CA PHE A 69 -18.89 2.26 -14.19
C PHE A 69 -19.90 3.40 -14.17
N ASN A 70 -19.96 4.19 -13.08
CA ASN A 70 -20.76 5.41 -12.99
C ASN A 70 -20.47 6.10 -11.64
N PRO A 71 -19.72 7.23 -11.61
CA PRO A 71 -19.26 7.86 -10.37
C PRO A 71 -20.41 8.58 -9.65
N HIS A 72 -21.31 7.81 -9.05
CA HIS A 72 -22.35 8.35 -8.18
C HIS A 72 -21.76 8.57 -6.77
N TRP A 73 -21.80 9.81 -6.30
CA TRP A 73 -21.15 10.24 -5.05
C TRP A 73 -21.58 9.41 -3.83
N THR A 74 -22.81 8.89 -3.80
CA THR A 74 -23.32 8.05 -2.71
C THR A 74 -22.60 6.70 -2.61
N VAL A 75 -22.23 6.09 -3.73
CA VAL A 75 -21.52 4.80 -3.77
C VAL A 75 -20.07 5.00 -3.33
N MET A 76 -19.45 6.11 -3.75
CA MET A 76 -18.13 6.50 -3.29
C MET A 76 -18.12 6.77 -1.78
N LEU A 77 -19.11 7.51 -1.27
CA LEU A 77 -19.28 7.77 0.17
C LEU A 77 -19.47 6.46 0.95
N ALA A 78 -20.31 5.55 0.47
CA ALA A 78 -20.51 4.25 1.10
C ALA A 78 -19.19 3.44 1.18
N GLY A 79 -18.41 3.42 0.11
CA GLY A 79 -17.10 2.75 0.10
C GLY A 79 -16.08 3.40 1.03
N ILE A 80 -16.09 4.74 1.17
CA ILE A 80 -15.24 5.46 2.13
C ILE A 80 -15.64 5.10 3.57
N LEU A 81 -16.94 5.16 3.89
CA LEU A 81 -17.45 4.83 5.22
C LEU A 81 -17.16 3.37 5.59
N LEU A 82 -17.28 2.44 4.63
CA LEU A 82 -16.97 1.03 4.85
C LEU A 82 -15.47 0.79 5.08
N SER A 83 -14.61 1.50 4.35
CA SER A 83 -13.15 1.47 4.55
C SER A 83 -12.76 2.03 5.93
N ALA A 84 -13.33 3.18 6.29
CA ALA A 84 -13.11 3.83 7.59
C ALA A 84 -13.59 2.94 8.75
N PHE A 85 -14.76 2.32 8.61
CA PHE A 85 -15.28 1.35 9.58
C PHE A 85 -14.33 0.15 9.74
N GLY A 86 -13.90 -0.47 8.64
CA GLY A 86 -12.93 -1.58 8.67
C GLY A 86 -11.62 -1.20 9.34
N PHE A 87 -11.12 0.00 9.05
CA PHE A 87 -9.90 0.55 9.66
C PHE A 87 -10.08 0.81 11.16
N LEU A 88 -11.16 1.49 11.58
CA LEU A 88 -11.42 1.80 12.99
C LEU A 88 -11.64 0.54 13.83
N VAL A 89 -12.42 -0.44 13.33
CA VAL A 89 -12.58 -1.73 14.00
C VAL A 89 -11.24 -2.47 14.07
N GLY A 90 -10.46 -2.43 13.00
CA GLY A 90 -9.09 -2.96 12.99
C GLY A 90 -8.23 -2.32 14.08
N LEU A 91 -8.23 -0.99 14.18
CA LEU A 91 -7.48 -0.22 15.17
C LEU A 91 -7.92 -0.54 16.60
N VAL A 92 -9.22 -0.59 16.88
CA VAL A 92 -9.76 -0.97 18.20
C VAL A 92 -9.35 -2.40 18.58
N LEU A 93 -9.31 -3.33 17.61
CA LEU A 93 -8.82 -4.68 17.85
C LEU A 93 -7.31 -4.73 18.14
N VAL A 94 -6.54 -3.76 17.66
CA VAL A 94 -5.09 -3.63 17.91
C VAL A 94 -4.79 -3.03 19.26
N THR A 95 -5.44 -1.92 19.58
CA THR A 95 -5.20 -1.14 20.79
C THR A 95 -5.95 -1.69 21.99
N GLY A 96 -6.92 -2.58 21.76
CA GLY A 96 -7.63 -3.28 22.82
C GLY A 96 -6.68 -4.06 23.73
N PRO A 97 -7.03 -4.24 25.02
CA PRO A 97 -6.18 -4.83 26.06
C PRO A 97 -5.98 -6.35 25.91
N SER A 98 -5.92 -6.86 24.68
CA SER A 98 -5.70 -8.27 24.38
C SER A 98 -4.34 -8.69 24.95
N PRO A 99 -4.29 -9.57 25.97
CA PRO A 99 -3.03 -9.97 26.56
C PRO A 99 -2.18 -10.67 25.51
N ILE A 100 -0.98 -10.13 25.27
CA ILE A 100 0.00 -10.71 24.35
C ILE A 100 0.54 -11.98 25.00
N SER A 101 -0.08 -13.11 24.70
CA SER A 101 0.45 -14.44 25.01
C SER A 101 1.80 -14.61 24.31
N LEU A 102 2.87 -14.73 25.11
CA LEU A 102 4.21 -15.09 24.69
C LEU A 102 4.32 -16.59 24.44
N GLU A 103 3.49 -17.14 23.56
CA GLU A 103 3.73 -18.49 23.04
C GLU A 103 4.95 -18.43 22.12
N ARG A 104 6.07 -19.03 22.55
CA ARG A 104 7.30 -19.17 21.75
C ARG A 104 7.07 -20.12 20.57
N ARG A 105 6.33 -19.68 19.56
CA ARG A 105 6.15 -20.42 18.30
C ARG A 105 7.35 -20.19 17.39
N VAL A 106 8.23 -21.18 17.34
CA VAL A 106 9.34 -21.20 16.38
C VAL A 106 8.78 -21.65 15.03
N ALA A 107 8.73 -20.74 14.06
CA ALA A 107 8.33 -21.08 12.70
C ALA A 107 9.54 -21.49 11.86
N SER A 108 9.42 -22.58 11.09
CA SER A 108 10.51 -23.05 10.22
C SER A 108 10.84 -22.01 9.15
N ARG A 109 12.13 -21.92 8.79
CA ARG A 109 12.65 -20.98 7.77
C ARG A 109 11.90 -21.11 6.45
N SER A 110 11.55 -22.33 6.06
CA SER A 110 10.82 -22.65 4.82
C SER A 110 9.44 -22.01 4.73
N LYS A 111 8.80 -21.69 5.86
CA LYS A 111 7.51 -20.97 5.88
C LYS A 111 7.66 -19.45 5.90
N ARG A 112 8.82 -18.95 6.32
CA ARG A 112 9.08 -17.50 6.46
C ARG A 112 9.56 -16.87 5.17
N ILE A 113 10.45 -17.56 4.45
CA ILE A 113 11.06 -17.05 3.23
C ILE A 113 10.03 -16.73 2.14
N PRO A 114 9.06 -17.61 1.80
CA PRO A 114 8.09 -17.31 0.75
C PRO A 114 7.23 -16.08 1.08
N VAL A 115 6.81 -15.94 2.34
CA VAL A 115 6.03 -14.78 2.82
C VAL A 115 6.86 -13.50 2.74
N ALA A 116 8.13 -13.57 3.15
CA ALA A 116 9.04 -12.43 3.08
C ALA A 116 9.32 -12.01 1.62
N LEU A 117 9.57 -12.97 0.73
CA LEU A 117 9.78 -12.71 -0.70
C LEU A 117 8.55 -12.06 -1.33
N LEU A 118 7.36 -12.62 -1.08
CA LEU A 118 6.12 -12.09 -1.63
C LEU A 118 5.85 -10.66 -1.13
N GLY A 119 6.07 -10.41 0.16
CA GLY A 119 5.88 -9.07 0.72
C GLY A 119 6.92 -8.06 0.21
N VAL A 120 8.18 -8.45 0.02
CA VAL A 120 9.20 -7.58 -0.61
C VAL A 120 8.83 -7.28 -2.07
N ALA A 121 8.39 -8.28 -2.82
CA ALA A 121 7.93 -8.08 -4.19
C ALA A 121 6.74 -7.11 -4.25
N ALA A 122 5.77 -7.26 -3.34
CA ALA A 122 4.64 -6.35 -3.23
C ALA A 122 5.06 -4.90 -2.90
N VAL A 123 6.01 -4.71 -1.98
CA VAL A 123 6.60 -3.39 -1.70
C VAL A 123 7.29 -2.82 -2.94
N GLY A 124 8.07 -3.63 -3.65
CA GLY A 124 8.75 -3.22 -4.88
C GLY A 124 7.78 -2.73 -5.95
N VAL A 125 6.67 -3.46 -6.15
CA VAL A 125 5.60 -3.05 -7.08
C VAL A 125 5.00 -1.71 -6.67
N VAL A 126 4.67 -1.51 -5.40
CA VAL A 126 4.13 -0.23 -4.89
C VAL A 126 5.10 0.92 -5.10
N ILE A 127 6.40 0.69 -4.87
CA ILE A 127 7.45 1.68 -5.09
C ILE A 127 7.56 2.07 -6.56
N VAL A 128 7.60 1.08 -7.46
CA VAL A 128 7.73 1.33 -8.90
C VAL A 128 6.49 2.06 -9.43
N ILE A 129 5.29 1.54 -9.15
CA ILE A 129 4.03 2.19 -9.55
C ILE A 129 3.99 3.60 -8.99
N GLY A 130 4.39 3.78 -7.74
CA GLY A 130 4.47 5.09 -7.14
C GLY A 130 5.44 6.04 -7.88
N ALA A 131 6.69 5.63 -8.07
CA ALA A 131 7.67 6.49 -8.73
C ALA A 131 7.21 6.91 -10.14
N VAL A 132 6.71 5.96 -10.94
CA VAL A 132 6.18 6.24 -12.28
C VAL A 132 4.95 7.15 -12.20
N ASP A 133 4.08 6.94 -11.23
CA ASP A 133 2.91 7.79 -11.08
C ASP A 133 3.27 9.24 -10.73
N LEU A 134 4.27 9.48 -9.86
CA LEU A 134 4.71 10.85 -9.55
C LEU A 134 5.39 11.53 -10.72
N LEU A 135 6.28 10.80 -11.39
CA LEU A 135 7.18 11.39 -12.40
C LEU A 135 6.56 11.40 -13.80
N VAL A 136 5.54 10.58 -14.07
CA VAL A 136 5.04 10.38 -15.44
C VAL A 136 3.53 10.52 -15.51
N TRP A 137 2.78 9.61 -14.87
CA TRP A 137 1.33 9.55 -15.12
C TRP A 137 0.58 10.73 -14.54
N ASN A 138 0.95 11.22 -13.35
CA ASN A 138 0.27 12.36 -12.73
C ASN A 138 0.49 13.67 -13.52
N PRO A 139 1.73 14.04 -13.93
CA PRO A 139 1.94 15.18 -14.83
C PRO A 139 1.13 15.09 -16.13
N GLN A 140 1.14 13.94 -16.81
CA GLN A 140 0.39 13.75 -18.06
C GLN A 140 -1.13 13.80 -17.84
N ALA A 141 -1.64 13.26 -16.73
CA ALA A 141 -3.06 13.32 -16.39
C ALA A 141 -3.53 14.73 -16.05
N LYS A 142 -2.62 15.61 -15.59
CA LYS A 142 -2.94 17.01 -15.27
C LYS A 142 -2.99 17.91 -16.49
N VAL A 143 -2.10 17.67 -17.45
CA VAL A 143 -1.95 18.52 -18.62
C VAL A 143 -1.98 17.66 -19.90
N PRO A 144 -3.12 17.02 -20.21
CA PRO A 144 -3.20 16.04 -21.30
C PRO A 144 -2.98 16.65 -22.70
N ALA A 145 -3.11 17.97 -22.83
CA ALA A 145 -2.91 18.69 -24.08
C ALA A 145 -1.42 18.85 -24.47
N LEU A 146 -0.49 18.60 -23.54
CA LEU A 146 0.94 18.76 -23.77
C LEU A 146 1.68 17.42 -23.73
N SER A 147 2.70 17.29 -24.57
CA SER A 147 3.66 16.19 -24.48
C SER A 147 4.43 16.27 -23.16
N PHE A 148 4.86 15.11 -22.65
CA PHE A 148 5.62 14.98 -21.40
C PHE A 148 6.83 15.95 -21.29
N ASP A 149 7.65 16.02 -22.34
CA ASP A 149 8.85 16.87 -22.35
C ASP A 149 8.49 18.35 -22.30
N ALA A 150 7.39 18.74 -22.96
CA ALA A 150 6.89 20.12 -22.94
C ALA A 150 6.37 20.51 -21.56
N ILE A 151 5.78 19.57 -20.81
CA ILE A 151 5.33 19.81 -19.43
C ILE A 151 6.53 20.18 -18.55
N TYR A 152 7.57 19.34 -18.54
CA TYR A 152 8.76 19.59 -17.72
C TYR A 152 9.55 20.81 -18.18
N ALA A 153 9.69 21.03 -19.50
CA ALA A 153 10.34 22.22 -20.02
C ALA A 153 9.63 23.51 -19.56
N ARG A 154 8.29 23.51 -19.57
CA ARG A 154 7.52 24.66 -19.12
C ARG A 154 7.61 24.88 -17.60
N MET A 155 7.63 23.81 -16.80
CA MET A 155 7.84 23.89 -15.36
C MET A 155 9.22 24.48 -15.01
N VAL A 156 10.26 24.10 -15.77
CA VAL A 156 11.62 24.67 -15.63
C VAL A 156 11.61 26.16 -15.98
N GLU A 157 10.95 26.55 -17.06
CA GLU A 157 10.89 27.93 -17.53
C GLU A 157 10.13 28.86 -16.59
N VAL A 158 8.94 28.45 -16.15
CA VAL A 158 8.00 29.30 -15.41
C VAL A 158 8.25 29.27 -13.91
N ASP A 159 8.40 28.07 -13.35
CA ASP A 159 8.44 27.84 -11.89
C ASP A 159 9.86 27.54 -11.39
N GLN A 160 10.86 27.62 -12.28
CA GLN A 160 12.25 27.28 -11.96
C GLN A 160 12.39 25.87 -11.36
N PHE A 161 11.48 24.97 -11.76
CA PHE A 161 11.46 23.60 -11.29
C PHE A 161 12.74 22.87 -11.68
N SER A 162 13.28 22.07 -10.76
CA SER A 162 14.46 21.25 -11.01
C SER A 162 14.07 19.76 -11.11
N PRO A 163 14.05 19.17 -12.32
CA PRO A 163 13.76 17.74 -12.49
C PRO A 163 14.74 16.83 -11.75
N SER A 164 16.01 17.23 -11.65
CA SER A 164 17.03 16.45 -10.94
C SER A 164 16.72 16.38 -9.44
N SER A 165 16.33 17.50 -8.82
CA SER A 165 15.93 17.53 -7.40
C SER A 165 14.70 16.67 -7.14
N ALA A 166 13.71 16.68 -8.04
CA ALA A 166 12.53 15.84 -7.93
C ALA A 166 12.87 14.33 -8.04
N ILE A 167 13.72 13.95 -9.01
CA ILE A 167 14.20 12.58 -9.16
C ILE A 167 14.94 12.11 -7.90
N VAL A 168 15.78 12.97 -7.32
CA VAL A 168 16.47 12.65 -6.06
C VAL A 168 15.47 12.40 -4.93
N GLY A 169 14.45 13.25 -4.77
CA GLY A 169 13.40 13.08 -3.75
C GLY A 169 12.64 11.75 -3.89
N VAL A 170 12.21 11.41 -5.11
CA VAL A 170 11.53 10.14 -5.40
C VAL A 170 12.46 8.95 -5.19
N THR A 171 13.73 9.07 -5.56
CA THR A 171 14.75 8.03 -5.38
C THR A 171 15.02 7.77 -3.90
N LEU A 172 15.15 8.82 -3.08
CA LEU A 172 15.34 8.68 -1.63
C LEU A 172 14.14 7.99 -0.97
N TRP A 173 12.91 8.37 -1.35
CA TRP A 173 11.70 7.69 -0.91
C TRP A 173 11.71 6.20 -1.29
N ALA A 174 11.99 5.89 -2.56
CA ALA A 174 12.04 4.52 -3.06
C ALA A 174 13.12 3.69 -2.36
N ALA A 175 14.33 4.24 -2.20
CA ALA A 175 15.44 3.57 -1.55
C ALA A 175 15.17 3.29 -0.07
N PHE A 176 14.57 4.25 0.65
CA PHE A 176 14.24 4.09 2.07
C PHE A 176 13.24 2.96 2.31
N TRP A 177 12.11 2.95 1.57
CA TRP A 177 11.08 1.93 1.74
C TRP A 177 11.49 0.57 1.17
N GLY A 178 12.19 0.56 0.03
CA GLY A 178 12.75 -0.65 -0.55
C GLY A 178 13.81 -1.29 0.35
N GLY A 179 14.73 -0.48 0.87
CA GLY A 179 15.75 -0.91 1.83
C GLY A 179 15.15 -1.44 3.13
N SER A 180 14.07 -0.83 3.63
CA SER A 180 13.32 -1.31 4.79
C SER A 180 12.73 -2.71 4.54
N ALA A 181 12.12 -2.93 3.37
CA ALA A 181 11.56 -4.24 3.00
C ALA A 181 12.66 -5.31 2.86
N VAL A 182 13.76 -4.98 2.19
CA VAL A 182 14.93 -5.86 2.06
C VAL A 182 15.50 -6.21 3.44
N THR A 183 15.55 -5.24 4.36
CA THR A 183 15.99 -5.47 5.75
C THR A 183 15.09 -6.50 6.45
N VAL A 184 13.76 -6.37 6.34
CA VAL A 184 12.82 -7.36 6.89
C VAL A 184 13.05 -8.74 6.29
N PHE A 185 13.29 -8.84 4.97
CA PHE A 185 13.61 -10.12 4.32
C PHE A 185 14.92 -10.73 4.83
N ILE A 186 15.99 -9.95 4.91
CA ILE A 186 17.29 -10.42 5.43
C ILE A 186 17.12 -10.94 6.85
N LEU A 187 16.42 -10.20 7.72
CA LEU A 187 16.15 -10.63 9.09
C LEU A 187 15.33 -11.92 9.13
N ALA A 188 14.29 -12.04 8.28
CA ALA A 188 13.45 -13.24 8.20
C ALA A 188 14.22 -14.47 7.68
N ALA A 189 15.23 -14.25 6.84
CA ALA A 189 16.08 -15.30 6.28
C ALA A 189 17.15 -15.80 7.27
N ARG A 190 17.48 -15.06 8.33
CA ARG A 190 18.48 -15.46 9.35
C ARG A 190 17.94 -16.59 10.24
N ARG A 191 18.77 -17.63 10.43
CA ARG A 191 18.41 -18.79 11.27
C ARG A 191 18.17 -18.43 12.75
N SER A 192 18.95 -17.49 13.30
CA SER A 192 18.90 -17.09 14.72
C SER A 192 17.66 -16.28 15.10
N GLN A 193 16.92 -15.73 14.14
CA GLN A 193 15.80 -14.82 14.41
C GLN A 193 14.49 -15.58 14.61
N MET A 194 14.42 -16.37 15.68
CA MET A 194 13.24 -17.22 16.00
C MET A 194 11.97 -16.41 16.29
N TRP A 195 12.10 -15.12 16.61
CA TRP A 195 10.98 -14.22 16.90
C TRP A 195 10.25 -13.74 15.64
N MET A 196 10.83 -13.88 14.44
CA MET A 196 10.22 -13.45 13.18
C MET A 196 9.29 -14.53 12.62
N THR A 197 8.10 -14.68 13.21
CA THR A 197 7.07 -15.56 12.65
C THR A 197 6.58 -15.04 11.29
N PRO A 198 6.07 -15.88 10.38
CA PRO A 198 5.52 -15.43 9.09
C PRO A 198 4.50 -14.30 9.24
N ARG A 199 3.69 -14.36 10.30
CA ARG A 199 2.74 -13.30 10.66
C ARG A 199 3.42 -11.96 10.98
N ARG A 200 4.50 -11.95 11.76
CA ARG A 200 5.25 -10.72 12.06
C ARG A 200 5.93 -10.17 10.82
N VAL A 201 6.47 -11.04 9.97
CA VAL A 201 7.01 -10.65 8.66
C VAL A 201 5.92 -9.97 7.81
N SER A 202 4.74 -10.59 7.70
CA SER A 202 3.61 -10.01 6.98
C SER A 202 3.16 -8.67 7.54
N MET A 203 3.07 -8.56 8.87
CA MET A 203 2.71 -7.32 9.56
C MET A 203 3.71 -6.20 9.22
N LEU A 204 5.02 -6.45 9.33
CA LEU A 204 6.06 -5.46 9.04
C LEU A 204 6.03 -5.02 7.57
N LEU A 205 5.91 -5.96 6.62
CA LEU A 205 5.90 -5.64 5.19
C LEU A 205 4.62 -4.89 4.79
N LEU A 206 3.48 -5.23 5.36
CA LEU A 206 2.24 -4.48 5.17
C LEU A 206 2.31 -3.07 5.77
N SER A 207 2.90 -2.91 6.95
CA SER A 207 3.16 -1.60 7.53
C SER A 207 4.04 -0.76 6.61
N ILE A 208 5.09 -1.37 6.03
CA ILE A 208 5.96 -0.70 5.05
C ILE A 208 5.17 -0.27 3.81
N ILE A 209 4.31 -1.12 3.24
CA ILE A 209 3.45 -0.73 2.10
C ILE A 209 2.57 0.48 2.47
N GLY A 210 1.88 0.38 3.60
CA GLY A 210 1.01 1.42 4.11
C GLY A 210 1.72 2.76 4.28
N SER A 211 2.87 2.74 4.96
CA SER A 211 3.69 3.92 5.17
C SER A 211 4.30 4.45 3.88
N ALA A 212 4.79 3.58 2.98
CA ALA A 212 5.34 4.01 1.69
C ALA A 212 4.30 4.78 0.86
N VAL A 213 3.06 4.27 0.81
CA VAL A 213 1.93 4.95 0.16
C VAL A 213 1.59 6.26 0.83
N PHE A 214 1.57 6.33 2.16
CA PHE A 214 1.29 7.58 2.87
C PHE A 214 2.38 8.64 2.61
N PHE A 215 3.65 8.26 2.80
CA PHE A 215 4.79 9.16 2.65
C PHE A 215 5.13 9.51 1.19
N ARG A 216 4.54 8.79 0.24
CA ARG A 216 4.51 9.15 -1.18
C ARG A 216 4.10 10.61 -1.41
N PHE A 217 3.12 11.09 -0.63
CA PHE A 217 2.62 12.45 -0.71
C PHE A 217 3.75 13.48 -0.62
N PHE A 218 4.67 13.32 0.34
CA PHE A 218 5.80 14.23 0.53
C PHE A 218 6.82 14.15 -0.63
N ALA A 219 7.05 12.95 -1.16
CA ALA A 219 7.93 12.77 -2.31
C ALA A 219 7.37 13.42 -3.59
N GLY A 220 6.05 13.50 -3.71
CA GLY A 220 5.35 14.11 -4.84
C GLY A 220 4.98 15.58 -4.68
N PHE A 221 5.11 16.14 -3.48
CA PHE A 221 4.52 17.42 -3.12
C PHE A 221 5.05 18.57 -3.98
N SER A 222 6.38 18.68 -4.11
CA SER A 222 7.01 19.74 -4.93
C SER A 222 6.65 19.62 -6.41
N ILE A 223 6.53 18.40 -6.93
CA ILE A 223 6.12 18.15 -8.32
C ILE A 223 4.67 18.61 -8.53
N GLY A 224 3.78 18.25 -7.61
CA GLY A 224 2.36 18.63 -7.67
C GLY A 224 2.14 20.14 -7.57
N MET A 225 2.84 20.82 -6.66
CA MET A 225 2.80 22.29 -6.55
C MET A 225 3.31 22.96 -7.80
N SER A 226 4.46 22.52 -8.34
CA SER A 226 5.03 23.11 -9.54
C SER A 226 4.11 22.98 -10.76
N ILE A 227 3.41 21.85 -10.91
CA ILE A 227 2.38 21.68 -11.96
C ILE A 227 1.19 22.62 -11.71
N ALA A 228 0.75 22.78 -10.47
CA ALA A 228 -0.34 23.68 -10.11
C ALA A 228 0.00 25.13 -10.48
N ASP A 229 1.17 25.59 -10.07
CA ASP A 229 1.64 26.96 -10.24
C ASP A 229 1.96 27.27 -11.71
N THR A 230 2.55 26.31 -12.45
CA THR A 230 2.88 26.47 -13.88
C THR A 230 1.65 26.51 -14.78
N PHE A 231 0.64 25.67 -14.52
CA PHE A 231 -0.49 25.45 -15.44
C PHE A 231 -1.83 25.96 -14.90
N GLY A 232 -1.85 26.62 -13.75
CA GLY A 232 -3.08 27.09 -13.11
C GLY A 232 -4.01 25.95 -12.72
N THR A 233 -3.46 24.78 -12.37
CA THR A 233 -4.23 23.60 -11.94
C THR A 233 -4.23 23.51 -10.41
N ASN A 234 -4.89 22.50 -9.83
CA ASN A 234 -4.74 22.22 -8.40
C ASN A 234 -3.57 21.25 -8.15
N GLY A 235 -2.95 21.34 -6.96
CA GLY A 235 -1.83 20.49 -6.56
C GLY A 235 -2.20 19.04 -6.18
N ALA A 236 -3.49 18.67 -6.19
CA ALA A 236 -3.91 17.29 -5.92
C ALA A 236 -3.51 16.37 -7.08
N SER A 237 -3.31 15.08 -6.83
CA SER A 237 -2.98 14.14 -7.93
C SER A 237 -4.23 13.71 -8.71
N SER A 238 -4.13 13.53 -10.04
CA SER A 238 -5.27 13.21 -10.92
C SER A 238 -5.18 11.88 -11.66
N SER A 239 -4.05 11.18 -11.56
CA SER A 239 -3.89 9.86 -12.20
C SER A 239 -4.68 8.75 -11.49
N ILE A 240 -4.96 7.67 -12.23
CA ILE A 240 -5.65 6.48 -11.69
C ILE A 240 -4.83 5.85 -10.57
N ALA A 241 -3.51 5.75 -10.71
CA ALA A 241 -2.67 5.18 -9.65
C ALA A 241 -2.70 6.05 -8.38
N SER A 242 -2.76 7.38 -8.50
CA SER A 242 -2.96 8.26 -7.35
C SER A 242 -4.34 8.11 -6.70
N ALA A 243 -5.38 7.75 -7.48
CA ALA A 243 -6.68 7.41 -6.92
C ALA A 243 -6.66 6.05 -6.19
N VAL A 244 -5.93 5.05 -6.69
CA VAL A 244 -5.95 3.68 -6.16
C VAL A 244 -4.99 3.46 -5.00
N LEU A 245 -3.76 3.99 -5.09
CA LEU A 245 -2.70 3.73 -4.11
C LEU A 245 -3.10 4.06 -2.67
N PRO A 246 -3.77 5.18 -2.34
CA PRO A 246 -4.20 5.48 -0.98
C PRO A 246 -5.02 4.36 -0.35
N TYR A 247 -5.91 3.73 -1.11
CA TYR A 247 -6.70 2.61 -0.63
C TYR A 247 -5.86 1.36 -0.39
N VAL A 248 -4.89 1.08 -1.27
CA VAL A 248 -3.92 -0.01 -1.06
C VAL A 248 -3.13 0.21 0.23
N GLY A 249 -2.70 1.44 0.49
CA GLY A 249 -1.99 1.80 1.72
C GLY A 249 -2.85 1.63 2.97
N GLN A 250 -4.08 2.13 2.95
CA GLN A 250 -5.04 1.99 4.06
C GLN A 250 -5.35 0.52 4.35
N LEU A 251 -5.59 -0.28 3.31
CA LEU A 251 -5.79 -1.71 3.40
C LEU A 251 -4.60 -2.43 4.04
N ALA A 252 -3.39 -2.06 3.62
CA ALA A 252 -2.17 -2.63 4.15
C ALA A 252 -2.02 -2.32 5.64
N LEU A 253 -2.24 -1.06 6.05
CA LEU A 253 -2.21 -0.67 7.46
C LEU A 253 -3.30 -1.37 8.27
N ALA A 254 -4.54 -1.42 7.79
CA ALA A 254 -5.64 -2.11 8.46
C ALA A 254 -5.32 -3.59 8.69
N THR A 255 -4.75 -4.25 7.68
CA THR A 255 -4.38 -5.66 7.76
C THR A 255 -3.20 -5.88 8.68
N ALA A 256 -2.17 -5.01 8.63
CA ALA A 256 -1.05 -5.06 9.57
C ALA A 256 -1.54 -4.91 11.02
N ALA A 257 -2.48 -3.99 11.22
CA ALA A 257 -3.12 -3.75 12.50
C ALA A 257 -3.87 -5.02 12.98
N ILE A 258 -4.74 -5.60 12.16
CA ILE A 258 -5.42 -6.85 12.50
C ILE A 258 -4.42 -7.97 12.86
N LEU A 259 -3.30 -8.06 12.13
CA LEU A 259 -2.23 -9.01 12.43
C LEU A 259 -1.44 -8.66 13.71
N SER A 260 -1.46 -7.44 14.23
CA SER A 260 -0.78 -7.09 15.49
C SER A 260 -1.63 -7.43 16.71
N GLY A 261 -2.92 -7.10 16.72
CA GLY A 261 -3.85 -7.30 17.86
C GLY A 261 -4.21 -8.75 18.21
N TRP A 262 -3.73 -9.70 17.42
CA TRP A 262 -4.20 -11.09 17.44
C TRP A 262 -3.36 -12.05 18.30
N ALA A 263 -3.08 -11.76 19.57
CA ALA A 263 -2.47 -12.77 20.42
C ALA A 263 -3.53 -13.78 20.92
N PRO A 264 -3.31 -15.11 20.84
CA PRO A 264 -4.25 -16.08 21.39
C PRO A 264 -4.38 -15.91 22.91
N LYS A 265 -5.61 -15.86 23.45
CA LYS A 265 -5.83 -16.15 24.87
C LYS A 265 -5.48 -17.61 25.10
N ILE A 266 -4.49 -17.88 25.94
CA ILE A 266 -4.38 -19.17 26.61
C ILE A 266 -5.54 -19.16 27.62
N ARG A 267 -6.54 -20.02 27.40
CA ARG A 267 -7.40 -20.44 28.49
C ARG A 267 -6.48 -21.23 29.39
N ASN A 268 -6.16 -20.72 30.59
CA ASN A 268 -5.50 -21.51 31.62
C ASN A 268 -6.42 -22.71 31.87
N ALA A 269 -6.18 -23.82 31.16
CA ALA A 269 -6.76 -25.09 31.50
C ALA A 269 -5.97 -25.56 32.71
N ASP A 270 -6.68 -25.59 33.83
CA ASP A 270 -6.39 -26.42 34.98
C ASP A 270 -5.05 -26.13 35.65
N ILE A 271 -5.02 -25.06 36.46
CA ILE A 271 -4.39 -25.22 37.77
C ILE A 271 -5.38 -26.11 38.53
N PRO A 272 -5.05 -27.38 38.85
CA PRO A 272 -5.87 -28.14 39.77
C PRO A 272 -5.98 -27.28 41.03
N GLU A 273 -7.20 -26.96 41.45
CA GLU A 273 -7.42 -26.45 42.81
C GLU A 273 -6.63 -27.38 43.73
N ALA A 274 -5.60 -26.82 44.36
CA ALA A 274 -4.78 -27.53 45.33
C ALA A 274 -5.76 -28.16 46.30
N GLY A 275 -5.78 -29.49 46.28
CA GLY A 275 -6.85 -30.28 46.85
C GLY A 275 -7.16 -29.86 48.28
N ASP A 276 -8.43 -30.01 48.62
CA ASP A 276 -8.86 -30.34 49.97
C ASP A 276 -7.85 -31.29 50.62
N VAL A 277 -6.94 -30.72 51.41
CA VAL A 277 -6.24 -31.46 52.44
C VAL A 277 -7.29 -31.64 53.52
N ALA A 278 -8.08 -32.71 53.39
CA ALA A 278 -8.87 -33.23 54.47
C ALA A 278 -7.91 -33.60 55.61
N VAL A 279 -7.87 -32.76 56.63
CA VAL A 279 -7.30 -33.09 57.94
C VAL A 279 -8.30 -34.05 58.59
N ALA A 280 -7.95 -35.33 58.61
CA ALA A 280 -8.57 -36.36 59.44
C ALA A 280 -7.72 -36.57 60.69
#